data_AF-A0A9E4GRC6-F1
#
_entry.id   AF-A0A9E4GRC6-F1
#
_cell.length_a   1.000
_cell.length_b   1.000
_cell.length_c   1.000
_cell.angle_alpha   90.00
_cell.angle_beta   90.00
_cell.angle_gamma   90.00
#
_symmetry.space_group_name_H-M   'P 1'
#
loop_
_entity.id
_entity.type
_entity.pdbx_description
1 polymer ?
#
loop_
_entity_poly.entity_id
_entity_poly.type
_entity_poly.pdbx_seq_one_letter_code
_entity_poly.pdbx_strand_id
1 'polypeptide(L)' 'MSVSSAAMPGIDPETVAWMLRNEADMSFRIRARTVFEWIPLHADSLILDLPCGRGFYLKMLRHV' A
#
# COMPACT_ATOMS: atom_id res chain seq x y z
N MET A 1 20.15 -11.90 15.16
CA MET A 1 18.87 -11.61 15.84
C MET A 1 17.76 -11.94 14.85
N SER A 2 16.97 -12.98 15.11
CA SER A 2 15.85 -13.37 14.25
C SER A 2 14.63 -12.57 14.69
N VAL A 3 14.23 -11.57 13.90
CA VAL A 3 12.98 -10.84 14.13
C VAL A 3 11.89 -11.62 13.41
N SER A 4 11.03 -12.30 14.16
CA SER A 4 9.83 -12.92 13.60
C SER A 4 8.84 -11.81 13.28
N SER A 5 8.90 -11.30 12.05
CA SER A 5 7.98 -10.29 11.54
C SER A 5 6.62 -10.91 11.27
N ALA A 6 5.61 -10.56 12.06
CA ALA A 6 4.22 -10.85 11.71
C ALA A 6 3.86 -10.03 10.45
N ALA A 7 3.34 -10.69 9.41
CA ALA A 7 2.75 -9.97 8.29
C ALA A 7 1.58 -9.13 8.80
N MET A 8 1.54 -7.84 8.45
CA MET A 8 0.29 -7.12 8.58
C MET A 8 -0.72 -7.88 7.71
N PRO A 9 -1.95 -8.12 8.20
CA PRO A 9 -2.99 -8.63 7.32
C PRO A 9 -3.01 -7.72 6.09
N GLY A 10 -2.96 -8.33 4.90
CA GLY A 10 -2.98 -7.58 3.64
C GLY A 10 -4.09 -6.54 3.67
N ILE A 11 -3.82 -5.34 3.14
CA ILE A 11 -4.77 -4.22 3.24
C ILE A 11 -6.10 -4.66 2.62
N ASP A 12 -7.19 -4.47 3.37
CA ASP A 12 -8.52 -4.84 2.95
C ASP A 12 -8.89 -4.17 1.59
N PRO A 13 -9.35 -4.95 0.59
CA PRO A 13 -9.73 -4.41 -0.72
C PRO A 13 -10.76 -3.28 -0.67
N GLU A 14 -11.69 -3.27 0.29
CA GLU A 14 -12.66 -2.17 0.43
C GLU A 14 -11.99 -0.87 0.89
N THR A 15 -11.02 -0.98 1.79
CA THR A 15 -10.17 0.14 2.20
C THR A 15 -9.40 0.73 1.02
N VAL A 16 -8.80 -0.12 0.18
CA VAL A 16 -8.12 0.33 -1.06
C VAL A 16 -9.10 1.00 -2.03
N ALA A 17 -10.28 0.42 -2.22
CA ALA A 17 -11.33 0.98 -3.08
C ALA A 17 -11.80 2.36 -2.58
N TRP A 18 -12.01 2.50 -1.27
CA TRP A 18 -12.34 3.76 -0.63
C TRP A 18 -11.25 4.80 -0.86
N MET A 19 -9.98 4.47 -0.60
CA MET A 19 -8.87 5.42 -0.79
C MET A 19 -8.72 5.87 -2.25
N LEU A 20 -9.00 4.99 -3.22
CA LEU A 20 -8.92 5.28 -4.66
C LEU A 20 -10.20 5.93 -5.24
N ARG A 21 -11.24 6.18 -4.45
CA ARG A 21 -12.56 6.63 -4.95
C ARG A 21 -12.54 7.93 -5.75
N ASN A 22 -11.60 8.84 -5.43
CA ASN A 22 -11.47 10.15 -6.07
C ASN A 22 -10.34 10.21 -7.12
N GLU A 23 -9.69 9.07 -7.40
CA GLU A 23 -8.63 9.02 -8.40
C GLU A 23 -9.24 8.90 -9.81
N ALA A 24 -8.84 9.81 -10.70
CA ALA A 24 -9.37 9.90 -12.05
C ALA A 24 -8.62 8.97 -13.02
N ASP A 25 -7.36 8.63 -12.73
CA ASP A 25 -6.56 7.74 -13.55
C ASP A 25 -6.91 6.27 -13.25
N MET A 26 -7.65 5.65 -14.18
CA MET A 26 -8.04 4.24 -14.09
C MET A 26 -6.84 3.28 -14.12
N SER A 27 -5.78 3.60 -14.89
CA SER A 27 -4.56 2.80 -14.92
C SER A 27 -3.82 2.89 -13.59
N PHE A 28 -3.81 4.06 -12.95
CA PHE A 28 -3.26 4.20 -11.60
C PHE A 28 -4.05 3.38 -10.59
N ARG A 29 -5.39 3.40 -10.63
CA ARG A 29 -6.23 2.61 -9.70
C ARG A 29 -5.92 1.11 -9.78
N ILE A 30 -5.77 0.57 -10.99
CA ILE A 30 -5.42 -0.84 -11.20
C ILE A 30 -4.03 -1.14 -10.62
N ARG A 31 -3.03 -0.32 -10.95
CA ARG A 31 -1.66 -0.49 -10.44
C ARG A 31 -1.60 -0.44 -8.92
N ALA A 32 -2.26 0.54 -8.30
CA ALA A 32 -2.26 0.69 -6.86
C ALA A 32 -2.87 -0.53 -6.16
N ARG A 33 -3.98 -1.06 -6.67
CA ARG A 33 -4.57 -2.31 -6.16
C ARG A 33 -3.61 -3.48 -6.26
N THR A 34 -2.98 -3.67 -7.42
CA THR A 34 -2.00 -4.74 -7.64
C THR A 34 -0.81 -4.63 -6.70
N VAL A 35 -0.31 -3.42 -6.42
CA VAL A 35 0.80 -3.23 -5.46
C VAL A 35 0.44 -3.77 -4.06
N PHE A 36 -0.75 -3.46 -3.54
CA PHE A 36 -1.15 -3.93 -2.21
C PHE A 36 -1.54 -5.41 -2.15
N GLU A 37 -1.95 -5.99 -3.27
CA GLU A 37 -2.21 -7.42 -3.38
C GLU A 37 -0.92 -8.24 -3.39
N TRP A 38 0.12 -7.75 -4.07
CA TRP A 38 1.34 -8.53 -4.33
C TRP A 38 2.50 -8.24 -3.38
N ILE A 39 2.53 -7.07 -2.75
CA ILE A 39 3.61 -6.69 -1.83
C ILE A 39 3.15 -6.89 -0.39
N PRO A 40 3.62 -7.94 0.31
CA PRO A 40 3.32 -8.11 1.72
C PRO A 40 4.01 -6.99 2.50
N LEU A 41 3.23 -6.28 3.31
CA LEU A 41 3.71 -5.21 4.16
C LEU A 41 3.79 -5.73 5.59
N HIS A 42 4.91 -5.45 6.24
CA HIS A 42 5.14 -5.79 7.63
C HIS A 42 5.34 -4.51 8.43
N ALA A 43 4.99 -4.54 9.72
CA ALA A 43 5.17 -3.37 10.59
C ALA A 43 6.65 -2.89 10.62
N ASP A 44 7.60 -3.82 10.49
CA ASP A 44 9.04 -3.55 10.51
C ASP A 44 9.64 -3.42 9.09
N SER A 45 8.80 -3.30 8.05
CA SER A 45 9.28 -3.17 6.67
C SER A 45 10.06 -1.86 6.48
N LEU A 46 11.28 -1.97 5.96
CA LEU A 46 12.01 -0.83 5.42
C LEU A 46 11.52 -0.54 4.00
N ILE A 47 10.96 0.65 3.77
CA ILE A 47 10.32 1.04 2.51
C ILE A 47 11.19 2.04 1.73
N LEU A 48 11.42 1.75 0.45
CA LEU A 48 11.98 2.69 -0.51
C LEU A 48 10.90 3.14 -1.50
N ASP A 49 10.45 4.39 -1.38
CA ASP A 49 9.43 4.99 -2.28
C ASP A 49 10.10 5.95 -3.28
N LEU A 50 10.38 5.47 -4.50
CA LEU A 50 11.05 6.23 -5.57
C LEU A 50 10.54 5.84 -6.97
N PRO A 51 10.17 6.81 -7.84
CA PRO A 51 9.84 8.20 -7.51
C PRO A 51 8.51 8.27 -6.75
N CYS A 52 8.48 8.98 -5.62
CA CYS A 52 7.33 8.97 -4.72
C CYS A 52 6.13 9.84 -5.16
N GLY A 53 6.31 10.73 -6.15
CA GLY A 53 5.26 11.63 -6.63
C GLY A 53 4.62 12.42 -5.47
N ARG A 54 3.30 12.27 -5.25
CA ARG A 54 2.57 12.90 -4.13
C ARG A 54 2.60 12.10 -2.82
N GLY A 55 3.44 11.06 -2.73
CA GLY A 55 3.56 10.16 -1.58
C GLY A 55 2.31 9.32 -1.35
N PHE A 56 1.69 8.82 -2.43
CA PHE A 56 0.39 8.13 -2.36
C PHE A 56 0.44 6.87 -1.50
N TYR A 57 1.39 5.96 -1.77
CA TYR A 57 1.49 4.68 -1.07
C TYR A 57 1.80 4.84 0.42
N LEU A 58 2.72 5.73 0.77
CA LEU A 58 3.04 6.05 2.17
C LEU A 58 1.86 6.67 2.92
N LYS A 59 1.06 7.51 2.26
CA LYS A 59 -0.16 8.05 2.86
C LYS A 59 -1.17 6.94 3.14
N MET A 60 -1.35 6.01 2.21
CA MET A 60 -2.26 4.87 2.43
C MET A 60 -1.80 4.01 3.60
N LEU A 61 -0.51 3.65 3.64
CA LEU A 61 0.10 2.87 4.72
C LEU A 61 -0.08 3.47 6.12
N ARG A 62 -0.23 4.79 6.23
CA ARG A 62 -0.45 5.47 7.51
C ARG A 62 -1.89 5.38 8.02
N HIS A 63 -2.84 5.07 7.15
CA HIS A 63 -4.27 5.01 7.47
C HIS A 63 -4.76 3.57 7.70
N VAL A 64 -3.83 2.60 7.69
CA VAL A 64 -4.04 1.19 8.04
C VAL A 64 -3.20 0.89 9.28
#